data_AF-A0A8S3G8Z7-F1
#
_entry.id   AF-A0A8S3G8Z7-F1
#
_cell.length_a   1.000
_cell.length_b   1.000
_cell.length_c   1.000
_cell.angle_alpha   90.00
_cell.angle_beta   90.00
_cell.angle_gamma   90.00
#
_symmetry.space_group_name_H-M   'P 1'
#
loop_
_entity.id
_entity.type
_entity.pdbx_description
1 polymer ?
#
loop_
_entity_poly.entity_id
_entity_poly.type
_entity_poly.pdbx_seq_one_letter_code
_entity_poly.pdbx_strand_id
1 'polypeptide(L)' 'MMTFLKLVALLLFITDSNQLNNGLGRTPQMGWNSWNHFGCNINEKLIQQTADIIVATGLAAAGYQY' A
#
# COMPACT_ATOMS: atom_id res chain seq x y z
N MET A 1 -21.56 39.30 -6.22
CA MET A 1 -22.17 38.63 -5.04
C MET A 1 -22.46 37.15 -5.30
N MET A 2 -23.30 36.79 -6.29
CA MET A 2 -23.72 35.39 -6.57
C MET A 2 -22.57 34.43 -6.93
N THR A 3 -21.55 34.89 -7.63
CA THR A 3 -20.41 34.06 -8.08
C THR A 3 -19.53 33.61 -6.92
N PHE A 4 -19.38 34.46 -5.90
CA PHE A 4 -18.61 34.18 -4.69
C PHE A 4 -19.32 33.13 -3.82
N LEU A 5 -20.65 33.21 -3.74
CA LEU A 5 -21.49 32.27 -2.99
C LEU A 5 -21.45 30.85 -3.58
N LYS A 6 -21.37 30.72 -4.92
CA LYS A 6 -21.20 29.43 -5.60
C LYS A 6 -19.83 28.77 -5.34
N LEU A 7 -18.76 29.58 -5.24
CA LEU A 7 -17.41 29.11 -4.92
C LEU A 7 -17.31 28.59 -3.48
N VAL A 8 -17.94 29.27 -2.53
CA VAL A 8 -18.02 28.82 -1.12
C VAL A 8 -18.82 27.52 -1.00
N ALA A 9 -19.93 27.38 -1.73
CA ALA A 9 -20.69 26.13 -1.74
C ALA A 9 -19.88 24.95 -2.32
N LEU A 10 -19.08 25.17 -3.38
CA LEU A 10 -18.24 24.13 -3.99
C LEU A 10 -17.12 23.65 -3.04
N LEU A 11 -16.59 24.53 -2.19
CA LEU A 11 -15.60 24.20 -1.15
C LEU A 11 -16.17 23.34 0.00
N LEU A 12 -17.48 23.42 0.25
CA LEU A 12 -18.16 22.68 1.32
C LEU A 12 -18.50 21.22 0.96
N PHE A 13 -18.34 20.81 -0.31
CA PHE A 13 -18.63 19.44 -0.79
C PHE A 13 -17.38 18.58 -0.98
N ILE A 14 -16.19 19.01 -0.54
CA ILE A 14 -14.91 18.32 -0.83
C ILE A 14 -14.52 17.29 0.25
N THR A 15 -15.29 17.10 1.33
CA THR A 15 -14.70 16.54 2.56
C THR A 15 -14.69 15.03 2.75
N ASP A 16 -15.32 14.21 1.90
CA ASP A 16 -15.38 12.76 2.18
C ASP A 16 -14.57 11.92 1.18
N SER A 17 -13.30 11.74 1.49
CA SER A 17 -12.51 10.65 0.93
C SER A 17 -12.93 9.32 1.58
N ASN A 18 -13.41 8.36 0.80
CA ASN A 18 -13.69 6.98 1.25
C ASN A 18 -12.36 6.26 1.54
N GLN A 19 -11.76 6.54 2.69
CA GLN A 19 -10.53 5.89 3.17
C GLN A 19 -10.88 4.72 4.10
N LEU A 20 -10.12 3.62 3.99
CA LEU A 20 -10.18 2.55 4.97
C LEU A 20 -9.48 3.01 6.27
N ASN A 21 -10.27 3.49 7.24
CA ASN A 21 -9.76 4.03 8.50
C ASN A 21 -9.51 2.93 9.55
N ASN A 22 -8.70 1.92 9.22
CA ASN A 22 -8.35 0.80 10.11
C ASN A 22 -7.01 0.98 10.84
N GLY A 23 -6.37 2.14 10.71
CA GLY A 23 -5.08 2.45 11.33
C GLY A 23 -3.84 1.98 10.55
N LEU A 24 -4.01 1.29 9.41
CA LEU A 24 -2.93 0.82 8.55
C LEU A 24 -2.79 1.70 7.28
N GLY A 25 -1.78 1.41 6.44
CA GLY A 25 -1.64 2.04 5.12
C GLY A 25 -1.42 3.55 5.14
N ARG A 26 -0.89 4.10 6.25
CA ARG A 26 -0.56 5.53 6.37
C ARG A 26 0.55 5.95 5.39
N THR A 27 1.42 5.01 5.04
CA THR A 27 2.30 5.03 3.87
C THR A 27 1.99 3.80 3.01
N PRO A 28 2.34 3.82 1.70
CA PRO A 28 2.22 2.62 0.87
C PRO A 28 2.98 1.43 1.49
N GLN A 29 2.34 0.26 1.55
CA GLN A 29 2.98 -0.95 2.04
C GLN A 29 4.10 -1.39 1.10
N MET A 30 5.19 -1.89 1.68
CA MET A 30 6.34 -2.39 0.95
C MET A 30 6.51 -3.88 1.26
N GLY A 31 6.73 -4.67 0.21
CA GLY A 31 6.76 -6.12 0.31
C GLY A 31 7.07 -6.81 -1.01
N TRP A 32 6.91 -8.12 -1.03
CA TRP A 32 7.15 -9.00 -2.16
C TRP A 32 5.89 -9.79 -2.51
N ASN A 33 5.73 -10.10 -3.80
CA ASN A 33 4.61 -10.90 -4.29
C ASN A 33 5.16 -12.03 -5.19
N SER A 34 4.79 -13.27 -4.87
CA SER A 34 5.18 -14.48 -5.60
C SER A 34 4.62 -14.55 -7.02
N TRP A 35 3.44 -14.00 -7.25
CA TRP A 35 2.66 -14.20 -8.47
C TRP A 35 3.35 -13.68 -9.72
N ASN A 36 3.98 -12.50 -9.65
CA ASN A 36 4.57 -11.83 -10.82
C ASN A 36 5.62 -12.69 -11.55
N HIS A 37 6.26 -13.62 -10.85
CA HIS A 37 7.28 -14.50 -11.43
C HIS A 37 6.86 -15.98 -11.40
N PHE A 38 6.30 -16.46 -10.29
CA PHE A 38 6.07 -17.88 -10.07
C PHE A 38 4.67 -18.36 -10.46
N GLY A 39 3.69 -17.46 -10.54
CA GLY A 39 2.29 -17.82 -10.79
C GLY A 39 1.81 -18.91 -9.82
N CYS A 40 1.26 -20.00 -10.36
CA CYS A 40 0.80 -21.14 -9.55
C CYS A 40 1.93 -22.04 -9.02
N ASN A 41 3.18 -21.87 -9.48
CA ASN A 41 4.31 -22.70 -9.07
C ASN A 41 4.91 -22.24 -7.73
N ILE A 42 4.08 -22.25 -6.69
CA ILE A 42 4.42 -21.79 -5.34
C ILE A 42 4.41 -22.94 -4.33
N ASN A 43 5.33 -22.92 -3.37
CA ASN A 43 5.36 -23.86 -2.25
C ASN A 43 6.00 -23.21 -1.01
N GLU A 44 5.86 -23.86 0.14
CA GLU A 44 6.38 -23.38 1.43
C GLU A 44 7.88 -23.07 1.39
N LYS A 45 8.69 -23.95 0.81
CA LYS A 45 10.14 -23.80 0.74
C LYS A 45 10.54 -22.54 -0.01
N LEU A 46 9.89 -22.26 -1.14
CA LEU A 46 10.14 -21.05 -1.94
C LEU A 46 9.82 -19.78 -1.13
N ILE A 47 8.71 -19.77 -0.39
CA ILE A 47 8.33 -18.62 0.46
C ILE A 47 9.37 -18.39 1.55
N GLN A 48 9.76 -19.44 2.29
CA GLN A 48 10.77 -19.34 3.35
C GLN A 48 12.11 -18.83 2.81
N GLN A 49 12.61 -19.43 1.72
CA GLN A 49 13.88 -19.00 1.12
C GLN A 49 13.83 -17.57 0.60
N THR A 50 12.69 -17.12 0.06
CA THR A 50 12.54 -15.73 -0.38
C THR A 50 12.54 -14.77 0.80
N ALA A 51 11.87 -15.11 1.90
CA ALA A 51 11.91 -14.33 3.14
C ALA A 51 13.34 -14.22 3.70
N ASP A 52 14.10 -15.32 3.71
CA ASP A 52 15.51 -15.32 4.13
C ASP A 52 16.34 -14.38 3.27
N ILE A 53 16.12 -14.36 1.94
CA ILE A 53 16.83 -13.46 1.01
C ILE A 53 16.43 -12.00 1.24
N ILE A 54 15.14 -11.70 1.48
CA ILE A 54 14.67 -10.32 1.79
C ILE A 54 15.40 -9.77 3.03
N VAL A 55 15.64 -10.60 4.03
CA VAL A 55 16.43 -10.22 5.21
C VAL A 55 17.92 -10.10 4.87
N ALA A 56 18.51 -11.13 4.26
CA ALA A 56 19.94 -11.20 3.97
C ALA A 56 20.43 -10.08 3.04
N THR A 57 19.57 -9.60 2.14
CA THR A 57 19.87 -8.50 1.20
C THR A 57 19.61 -7.11 1.80
N GLY A 58 19.08 -7.03 3.03
CA GLY A 58 18.75 -5.76 3.69
C GLY A 58 17.44 -5.12 3.23
N LEU A 59 16.66 -5.75 2.35
CA LEU A 59 15.36 -5.24 1.91
C LEU A 59 14.36 -5.14 3.07
N ALA A 60 14.40 -6.08 4.02
CA ALA A 60 13.62 -5.99 5.25
C ALA A 60 13.93 -4.70 6.03
N ALA A 61 15.23 -4.36 6.16
CA ALA A 61 15.67 -3.14 6.83
C ALA A 61 15.29 -1.87 6.05
N ALA A 62 15.16 -1.96 4.72
CA ALA A 62 14.67 -0.90 3.86
C ALA A 62 13.12 -0.75 3.85
N GLY A 63 12.39 -1.63 4.56
CA GLY A 63 10.93 -1.53 4.75
C GLY A 63 10.10 -2.59 4.02
N TYR A 64 10.70 -3.51 3.27
CA TYR A 64 9.97 -4.61 2.62
C TYR A 64 9.59 -5.68 3.65
N GLN A 65 8.38 -5.59 4.20
CA GLN A 65 7.93 -6.37 5.37
C GLN A 65 6.78 -7.33 5.08
N TYR A 66 6.19 -7.29 3.88
CA TYR A 66 5.02 -8.08 3.48
C TYR A 66 5.32 -9.04 2.35
#